data_AF-A0AAJ0C4S7-F1
#
_entry.id   AF-A0AAJ0C4S7-F1
#
_cell.length_a   1.000
_cell.length_b   1.000
_cell.length_c   1.000
_cell.angle_alpha   90.00
_cell.angle_beta   90.00
_cell.angle_gamma   90.00
#
_symmetry.space_group_name_H-M   'P 1'
#
loop_
_entity.id
_entity.type
_entity.pdbx_description
1 polymer ?
#
loop_
_entity_poly.entity_id
_entity_poly.type
_entity_poly.pdbx_seq_one_letter_code
_entity_poly.pdbx_strand_id
1 'polypeptide(L)' 'MNAERFRDRGRITDRVRNGKNLWDRAGEEYDMIDSSVDVPRLLFDKPDRFRYLLDWDGESAGFADYRP' A
#
# COMPACT_ATOMS: atom_id res chain seq x y z
N MET A 1 -2.26 -19.77 -14.77
CA MET A 1 -2.47 -18.57 -13.93
C MET A 1 -1.69 -18.57 -12.61
N ASN A 2 -0.89 -19.59 -12.26
CA ASN A 2 -0.11 -19.63 -11.01
C ASN A 2 1.35 -20.08 -11.23
N ALA A 3 2.05 -19.51 -12.22
CA ALA A 3 3.47 -19.76 -12.39
C ALA A 3 4.25 -19.38 -11.13
N GLU A 4 5.34 -20.08 -10.83
CA GLU A 4 6.13 -19.89 -9.60
C GLU A 4 6.57 -18.44 -9.40
N ARG A 5 6.92 -17.74 -10.48
CA ARG A 5 7.24 -16.31 -10.43
C ARG A 5 6.15 -15.46 -9.77
N PHE A 6 4.88 -15.80 -9.92
CA PHE A 6 3.76 -15.06 -9.32
C PHE A 6 3.56 -15.34 -7.83
N ARG A 7 4.28 -16.35 -7.28
CA ARG A 7 4.28 -16.70 -5.85
C ARG A 7 5.53 -16.21 -5.12
N ASP A 8 6.49 -15.63 -5.85
CA ASP A 8 7.67 -15.06 -5.26
C ASP A 8 7.30 -13.87 -4.35
N ARG A 9 7.69 -13.96 -3.07
CA ARG A 9 7.31 -12.97 -2.05
C ARG A 9 7.90 -11.60 -2.36
N GLY A 10 9.17 -11.55 -2.80
CA GLY A 10 9.83 -10.29 -3.14
C GLY A 10 9.13 -9.57 -4.29
N ARG A 11 8.75 -10.32 -5.33
CA ARG A 11 8.00 -9.81 -6.47
C ARG A 11 6.61 -9.30 -6.06
N ILE A 12 5.90 -10.01 -5.20
CA ILE A 12 4.59 -9.58 -4.69
C ILE A 12 4.76 -8.27 -3.92
N THR A 13 5.74 -8.19 -3.02
CA THR A 13 6.02 -6.97 -2.25
C THR A 13 6.37 -5.78 -3.15
N ASP A 14 7.25 -5.95 -4.14
CA ASP A 14 7.58 -4.88 -5.11
C ASP A 14 6.32 -4.38 -5.83
N ARG A 15 5.48 -5.29 -6.31
CA ARG A 15 4.30 -4.91 -7.09
C ARG A 15 3.24 -4.21 -6.26
N VAL A 16 2.97 -4.70 -5.05
CA VAL A 16 2.03 -4.06 -4.11
C VAL A 16 2.52 -2.67 -3.72
N ARG A 17 3.81 -2.52 -3.38
CA ARG A 17 4.39 -1.22 -2.99
C ARG A 17 4.36 -0.17 -4.09
N ASN A 18 4.49 -0.59 -5.34
CA ASN A 18 4.58 0.32 -6.48
C ASN A 18 3.30 0.38 -7.32
N GLY A 19 2.17 -0.15 -6.83
CA GLY A 19 0.90 -0.13 -7.59
C GLY A 19 0.94 -0.89 -8.93
N LYS A 20 1.83 -1.88 -9.08
CA LYS A 20 1.97 -2.65 -10.33
C LYS A 20 1.05 -3.87 -10.34
N ASN A 21 0.66 -4.31 -11.54
CA ASN A 21 -0.10 -5.54 -11.73
C ASN A 21 0.63 -6.78 -11.17
N LEU A 22 -0.05 -7.58 -10.32
CA LEU A 22 0.45 -8.87 -9.85
C LEU A 22 0.65 -9.91 -10.95
N TRP A 23 -0.09 -9.84 -12.06
CA TRP A 23 -0.10 -10.87 -13.10
C TRP A 23 0.55 -10.45 -14.43
N ASP A 24 1.16 -9.26 -14.49
CA ASP A 24 1.81 -8.72 -15.69
C ASP A 24 0.89 -8.65 -16.92
N ARG A 25 -0.41 -8.44 -16.69
CA ARG A 25 -1.33 -8.17 -17.79
C ARG A 25 -1.14 -6.73 -18.22
N ALA A 26 -0.83 -6.56 -19.50
CA ALA A 26 -0.68 -5.23 -20.10
C ALA A 26 -1.99 -4.45 -19.95
N GLY A 27 -1.90 -3.20 -19.49
CA GLY A 27 -3.04 -2.29 -19.34
C GLY A 27 -3.85 -2.43 -18.04
N GLU A 28 -3.47 -3.36 -17.14
CA GLU A 28 -4.06 -3.47 -15.80
C GLU A 28 -3.11 -2.87 -14.75
N GLU A 29 -2.85 -1.57 -14.82
CA GLU A 29 -2.09 -0.84 -13.78
C GLU A 29 -3.04 -0.36 -12.68
N TYR A 30 -2.58 -0.30 -11.43
CA TYR A 30 -3.39 0.26 -10.35
C TYR A 30 -3.16 1.76 -10.30
N ASP A 31 -4.26 2.53 -10.31
CA ASP A 31 -4.19 3.95 -10.03
C ASP A 31 -3.85 4.16 -8.55
N MET A 32 -2.78 4.92 -8.29
CA MET A 32 -2.47 5.38 -6.96
C MET A 32 -3.37 6.57 -6.63
N ILE A 33 -4.26 6.41 -5.66
CA ILE A 33 -5.10 7.50 -5.17
C ILE A 33 -4.29 8.29 -4.17
N ASP A 34 -3.93 9.52 -4.56
CA ASP A 34 -3.19 10.44 -3.70
C ASP A 34 -4.14 10.98 -2.62
N SER A 35 -3.90 10.57 -1.37
CA SER A 35 -4.64 10.94 -0.15
C SER A 35 -6.13 10.54 -0.11
N SER A 36 -6.49 9.74 0.89
CA SER A 36 -7.89 9.40 1.15
C SER A 36 -8.59 10.56 1.88
N VAL A 37 -9.30 11.40 1.12
CA VAL A 37 -10.12 12.50 1.69
C VAL A 37 -11.49 12.02 2.18
N ASP A 38 -11.94 10.84 1.71
CA ASP A 38 -13.21 10.22 2.10
C ASP A 38 -13.02 9.26 3.28
N VAL A 39 -12.56 9.80 4.41
CA VAL A 39 -12.36 9.04 5.64
C VAL A 39 -12.95 9.81 6.83
N PRO A 40 -13.29 9.13 7.94
CA PRO A 40 -13.84 9.80 9.11
C PRO A 40 -12.93 10.92 9.61
N ARG A 41 -13.52 12.09 9.92
CA ARG A 41 -12.82 13.28 10.43
C ARG A 41 -11.85 12.99 11.58
N LEU A 42 -12.21 12.04 12.45
CA LEU A 42 -11.38 11.60 13.58
C LEU A 42 -9.96 11.19 13.16
N LEU A 43 -9.77 10.68 11.94
CA LEU A 43 -8.45 10.29 11.45
C LEU A 43 -7.58 11.53 11.23
N PHE A 44 -8.13 12.59 10.66
CA PHE A 44 -7.44 13.87 10.47
C PHE A 44 -7.14 14.59 11.79
N ASP A 45 -7.94 14.38 12.83
CA ASP A 45 -7.70 14.98 14.15
C ASP A 45 -6.49 14.36 14.87
N LYS A 46 -6.10 13.13 14.49
CA LYS A 46 -5.00 12.38 15.12
C LYS A 46 -4.12 11.71 14.06
N PRO A 47 -3.48 12.48 13.17
CA PRO A 47 -2.78 11.94 12.01
C PRO A 47 -1.60 11.06 12.43
N ASP A 48 -0.87 11.43 13.50
CA ASP A 48 0.26 10.64 14.00
C ASP A 48 -0.16 9.25 14.51
N ARG A 49 -1.38 9.13 15.04
CA ARG A 49 -1.92 7.84 15.52
C ARG A 49 -2.43 6.97 14.38
N PHE A 50 -2.96 7.59 13.33
CA PHE A 50 -3.67 6.90 12.24
C PHE A 50 -2.97 7.04 10.90
N ARG A 51 -1.66 7.32 10.88
CA ARG A 51 -0.90 7.58 9.66
C ARG A 51 -1.04 6.44 8.64
N TYR A 52 -1.01 5.19 9.07
CA TYR A 52 -1.24 3.99 8.26
C TYR A 52 -2.65 3.88 7.62
N LEU A 53 -3.57 4.80 7.90
CA LEU A 53 -4.88 4.91 7.24
C LEU A 53 -5.00 6.17 6.36
N LEU A 54 -4.03 7.07 6.44
CA LEU A 54 -4.04 8.37 5.76
C LEU A 54 -2.96 8.47 4.69
N ASP A 55 -1.83 7.80 4.92
CA ASP A 55 -0.61 7.86 4.13
C ASP A 55 0.04 6.47 4.09
N TRP A 56 -0.01 5.85 2.91
CA TRP A 56 0.62 4.57 2.63
C TRP A 56 1.94 4.71 1.90
N ASP A 57 2.43 5.95 1.70
CA ASP A 57 3.71 6.18 1.07
C ASP A 57 4.86 5.82 2.03
N GLY A 58 6.00 5.49 1.44
CA GLY A 58 7.23 5.13 2.16
C GLY A 58 7.32 3.66 2.59
N GLU A 59 8.47 3.31 3.16
CA GLU A 59 8.88 1.92 3.38
C GLU A 59 7.97 1.15 4.35
N SER A 60 7.44 1.84 5.37
CA SER A 60 6.57 1.27 6.39
C SER A 60 5.09 1.50 6.12
N ALA A 61 4.68 2.13 5.01
CA ALA A 61 3.28 2.43 4.67
C ALA A 61 2.51 3.09 5.84
N GLY A 62 3.15 4.06 6.52
CA GLY A 62 2.58 4.76 7.66
C GLY A 62 2.51 3.96 8.96
N PHE A 63 2.98 2.70 8.99
CA PHE A 63 3.12 1.93 10.24
C PHE A 63 4.34 2.38 11.04
N ALA A 64 4.18 2.38 12.37
CA ALA A 64 5.26 2.59 13.32
C ALA A 64 5.66 1.26 13.96
N ASP A 65 6.96 1.07 14.19
CA ASP A 65 7.46 -0.10 14.91
C ASP A 65 6.92 -0.12 16.33
N TYR A 66 6.43 -1.29 16.76
CA TYR A 66 6.04 -1.50 18.14
C TYR A 66 7.28 -1.48 19.04
N ARG A 67 7.35 -0.50 19.94
CA ARG A 67 8.34 -0.48 21.02
C ARG A 67 7.64 -0.90 22.32
N PRO A 68 8.16 -1.91 23.04
CA PRO A 68 7.57 -2.40 24.29
C PRO A 68 7.67 -1.39 25.43
#